data_AF-A0A8C4RM05-F1
#
_entry.id   AF-A0A8C4RM05-F1
#
_cell.length_a   1.000
_cell.length_b   1.000
_cell.length_c   1.000
_cell.angle_alpha   90.00
_cell.angle_beta   90.00
_cell.angle_gamma   90.00
#
_symmetry.space_group_name_H-M   'P 1'
#
loop_
_entity.id
_entity.type
_entity.pdbx_description
1 polymer ?
#
loop_
_entity_poly.entity_id
_entity_poly.type
_entity_poly.pdbx_seq_one_letter_code
_entity_poly.pdbx_strand_id
1 'polypeptide(L)' 'MGQSDLQTAILSILNVFNKYAKLEGGKDKLSQSEVKKLIEVELSAGPLSPWTHVVNYHVLWRRVGLGGF' A
#
# COMPACT_ATOMS: atom_id res chain seq x y z
N MET A 1 -31.17 8.77 5.90
CA MET A 1 -29.99 9.65 5.79
C MET A 1 -28.92 8.87 5.06
N GLY A 2 -28.65 9.22 3.80
CA GLY A 2 -27.58 8.59 3.02
C GLY A 2 -26.22 9.01 3.58
N GLN A 3 -25.25 8.10 3.58
CA GLN A 3 -23.87 8.46 3.88
C GLN A 3 -23.39 9.47 2.85
N SER A 4 -22.64 10.48 3.30
CA SER A 4 -22.00 11.41 2.37
C SER A 4 -20.91 10.70 1.57
N ASP A 5 -20.57 11.23 0.40
CA ASP A 5 -19.45 10.70 -0.41
C ASP A 5 -18.15 10.66 0.39
N LEU A 6 -17.94 11.66 1.26
CA LEU A 6 -16.81 11.71 2.18
C LEU A 6 -16.83 10.55 3.19
N GLN A 7 -17.99 10.28 3.80
CA GLN A 7 -18.12 9.19 4.75
C GLN A 7 -17.86 7.84 4.09
N THR A 8 -18.34 7.67 2.85
CA THR A 8 -18.10 6.47 2.04
C THR A 8 -16.63 6.30 1.69
N ALA A 9 -15.93 7.39 1.32
CA ALA A 9 -14.50 7.37 1.03
C ALA A 9 -13.67 6.99 2.27
N ILE A 10 -13.97 7.58 3.42
CA ILE A 10 -13.30 7.27 4.69
C ILE A 10 -13.51 5.80 5.07
N LEU A 11 -14.74 5.30 4.97
CA LEU A 11 -15.04 3.88 5.26
C LEU A 11 -14.31 2.93 4.31
N SER A 12 -14.16 3.31 3.04
CA SER A 12 -13.40 2.51 2.06
C SER A 12 -11.92 2.41 2.44
N ILE A 13 -11.30 3.53 2.83
CA ILE A 13 -9.90 3.57 3.30
C ILE A 13 -9.74 2.71 4.56
N LEU A 14 -10.65 2.84 5.52
CA LEU A 14 -10.61 2.05 6.77
C LEU A 14 -10.81 0.55 6.51
N ASN A 15 -11.66 0.17 5.57
CA ASN A 15 -11.88 -1.23 5.24
C ASN A 15 -10.63 -1.86 4.62
N VAL A 16 -9.98 -1.14 3.70
CA VAL A 16 -8.71 -1.56 3.12
C VAL A 16 -7.63 -1.63 4.20
N PHE A 17 -7.48 -0.61 5.05
CA PHE A 17 -6.54 -0.65 6.17
C PHE A 17 -6.73 -1.87 7.07
N ASN A 18 -7.97 -2.12 7.51
CA ASN A 18 -8.31 -3.26 8.37
C ASN A 18 -8.12 -4.62 7.69
N LYS A 19 -8.21 -4.70 6.35
CA LYS A 19 -7.93 -5.92 5.60
C LYS A 19 -6.46 -6.31 5.70
N TYR A 20 -5.55 -5.33 5.70
CA TYR A 20 -4.11 -5.57 5.72
C TYR A 20 -3.50 -5.53 7.12
N ALA A 21 -4.07 -4.83 8.10
CA ALA A 21 -3.55 -4.69 9.48
C ALA A 21 -3.78 -5.91 10.39
N LYS A 22 -3.99 -7.09 9.79
CA LYS A 22 -4.37 -8.33 10.48
C LYS A 22 -3.25 -9.37 10.52
N LEU A 23 -2.17 -9.19 9.77
CA LEU A 23 -1.22 -10.26 9.50
C LEU A 23 -0.06 -10.27 10.50
N GLU A 24 0.53 -9.11 10.81
CA GLU A 24 1.74 -9.04 11.65
C GLU A 24 1.77 -7.86 12.65
N GLY A 25 1.14 -6.71 12.37
CA GLY A 25 1.39 -5.45 13.09
C GLY A 25 0.56 -5.12 14.34
N GLY A 26 -0.52 -5.86 14.61
CA GLY A 26 -1.55 -5.48 15.57
C GLY A 26 -2.69 -4.69 14.92
N LYS A 27 -3.92 -4.83 15.41
CA LYS A 27 -5.16 -4.34 14.75
C LYS A 27 -5.18 -2.83 14.48
N ASP A 28 -4.27 -2.07 15.08
CA ASP A 28 -4.12 -0.62 14.98
C ASP A 28 -2.98 -0.17 14.05
N LYS A 29 -2.14 -1.09 13.53
CA LYS A 29 -0.95 -0.75 12.74
C LYS A 29 -0.74 -1.67 11.55
N LEU A 30 -0.21 -1.11 10.48
CA LEU A 30 0.36 -1.86 9.36
C LEU A 30 1.88 -1.92 9.52
N SER A 31 2.44 -3.10 9.42
CA SER A 31 3.88 -3.31 9.24
C SER A 31 4.32 -2.84 7.85
N GLN A 32 5.64 -2.64 7.68
CA GLN A 32 6.20 -2.20 6.40
C GLN A 32 5.88 -3.18 5.24
N SER A 33 5.82 -4.49 5.51
CA SER A 33 5.42 -5.52 4.55
C SER A 33 3.94 -5.41 4.18
N GLU A 34 3.05 -5.18 5.16
CA GLU A 34 1.61 -5.00 4.94
C GLU A 34 1.30 -3.73 4.15
N VAL A 35 1.97 -2.60 4.43
CA VAL A 35 1.84 -1.35 3.65
C VAL A 35 2.30 -1.56 2.20
N LYS A 36 3.45 -2.22 2.00
CA LYS A 36 3.96 -2.51 0.66
C LYS A 36 2.94 -3.33 -0.14
N LYS A 37 2.39 -4.39 0.46
CA LYS A 37 1.38 -5.25 -0.16
C LYS A 37 0.07 -4.52 -0.46
N LEU A 38 -0.36 -3.62 0.43
CA LEU A 38 -1.53 -2.76 0.20
C LEU A 38 -1.31 -1.86 -1.01
N ILE A 39 -0.16 -1.17 -1.08
CA ILE A 39 0.16 -0.28 -2.20
C ILE A 39 0.26 -1.06 -3.51
N GLU A 40 0.88 -2.23 -3.50
CA GLU A 40 1.04 -3.07 -4.70
C GLU A 40 -0.29 -3.67 -5.22
N VAL A 41 -1.28 -3.89 -4.35
CA VAL A 41 -2.53 -4.57 -4.73
C VAL A 41 -3.69 -3.60 -4.94
N GLU A 42 -3.84 -2.63 -4.05
CA GLU A 42 -5.01 -1.73 -4.03
C GLU A 42 -4.72 -0.39 -4.71
N LEU A 43 -3.45 0.03 -4.74
CA LEU A 43 -3.03 1.34 -5.30
C LEU A 43 -2.08 1.21 -6.49
N SER A 44 -1.67 -0.01 -6.87
CA SER A 44 -0.94 -0.21 -8.11
C SER A 44 -1.92 0.01 -9.24
N ALA A 45 -1.93 1.25 -9.73
CA ALA A 45 -2.38 1.52 -11.07
C ALA A 45 -1.60 0.55 -11.96
N GLY A 46 -2.33 -0.27 -12.73
CA GLY A 46 -1.83 -1.46 -13.42
C GLY A 46 -0.60 -1.20 -14.29
N PRO A 47 -0.10 -2.19 -15.05
CA PRO A 47 1.23 -2.20 -15.68
C PRO A 47 1.62 -1.01 -16.61
N LEU A 48 0.73 -0.03 -16.78
CA LEU A 48 0.93 1.22 -17.52
C LEU A 48 0.96 2.48 -16.64
N SER A 49 1.00 2.36 -15.30
CA SER A 49 1.03 3.54 -14.45
C SER A 49 2.43 4.17 -14.38
N PRO A 50 2.56 5.51 -14.48
CA PRO A 50 3.84 6.21 -14.47
C PRO A 50 4.70 5.95 -13.22
N TRP A 51 4.07 5.50 -12.13
CA TRP A 51 4.72 5.21 -10.86
C TRP A 51 5.31 3.80 -10.78
N THR A 52 5.02 2.91 -11.73
CA THR A 52 5.56 1.54 -11.78
C THR A 52 7.10 1.53 -11.78
N HIS A 53 7.73 2.52 -12.42
CA HIS A 53 9.18 2.68 -12.41
C HIS A 53 9.71 2.99 -11.00
N VAL A 54 9.04 3.88 -10.26
CA VAL A 54 9.47 4.34 -8.93
C VAL A 54 9.44 3.21 -7.90
N VAL A 55 8.37 2.38 -7.92
CA VAL A 55 8.24 1.26 -6.98
C VAL A 55 9.22 0.13 -7.31
N ASN A 56 9.47 -0.13 -8.61
CA ASN A 56 10.37 -1.19 -9.03
C ASN A 56 11.84 -0.86 -8.73
N TYR A 57 12.28 0.39 -8.91
CA TYR A 57 13.64 0.79 -8.55
C TYR A 57 13.93 0.53 -7.08
N HIS A 58 13.09 0.99 -6.16
CA HIS A 58 13.35 0.85 -4.73
C HIS A 58 13.43 -0.62 -4.26
N VAL A 59 12.74 -1.54 -4.96
CA VAL A 59 12.82 -2.99 -4.72
C VAL A 59 14.06 -3.61 -5.37
N LEU A 60 14.43 -3.16 -6.57
CA LEU A 60 15.63 -3.62 -7.28
C LEU A 60 16.90 -3.23 -6.51
N TRP A 61 17.01 -2.00 -6.02
CA TRP A 61 18.16 -1.52 -5.22
C TRP A 61 18.38 -2.34 -3.94
N ARG A 62 17.30 -2.83 -3.31
CA ARG A 62 17.40 -3.72 -2.14
C ARG A 62 17.85 -5.14 -2.47
N ARG A 63 17.64 -5.61 -3.71
CA ARG A 63 17.95 -6.99 -4.13
C ARG A 63 19.35 -7.12 -4.73
N VAL A 64 19.89 -6.05 -5.34
CA VAL A 64 21.21 -6.09 -6.01
C VAL A 64 22.38 -5.66 -5.13
N GLY A 65 22.17 -5.25 -3.88
CA GLY A 65 23.26 -4.97 -2.94
C GLY A 65 24.20 -3.83 -3.36
N LEU A 66 23.80 -2.99 -4.33
CA LEU A 66 24.54 -1.81 -4.77
C LEU A 66 24.05 -0.58 -4.00
N GLY A 67 24.16 -0.64 -2.67
CA GLY A 67 23.85 0.48 -1.77
C GLY A 67 25.14 1.18 -1.36
N GLY A 68 25.63 2.10 -2.18
CA GLY A 68 26.79 2.92 -1.88
C GLY A 68 26.76 4.21 -2.67
N PHE A 69 25.96 5.16 -2.20
CA PHE A 69 26.19 6.61 -2.24
C PHE A 69 25.31 7.27 -1.17
#